data_AF-A0A924HTI1-F1
#
_entry.id   AF-A0A924HTI1-F1
#
_cell.length_a   1.000
_cell.length_b   1.000
_cell.length_c   1.000
_cell.angle_alpha   90.00
_cell.angle_beta   90.00
_cell.angle_gamma   90.00
#
_symmetry.space_group_name_H-M   'P 1'
#
loop_
_entity.id
_entity.type
_entity.pdbx_description
1 polymer ?
#
loop_
_entity_poly.entity_id
_entity_poly.type
_entity_poly.pdbx_seq_one_letter_code
_entity_poly.pdbx_strand_id
1 'polypeptide(L)'
;MTTATPPELPNDLIGADLAELLDALDADAPLVQRHIWLIALLQWVRGDGRSAAAAVARVTIFLDVMDVRPPLAEHFRRWWQTLMDTVDDATLLSDYGFASRNAFVSELIERLHHKLLPATPETADAGELFSLVLPRKLDAQWIAALSPTTLERVAGLLTLPAHGQAPHAPNGLTHWQASLIEAITFCTSNIRAVGFSPEIRLRMRTPARADSPFHTLSNDFETLRDAWWDLHCNEPAPDAARYLAEASTQFKTK
;
A
#
# COMPACT_ATOMS: atom_id res chain seq x y z
N MET A 1 -0.03 -45.84 -7.44
CA MET A 1 -0.74 -44.64 -7.93
C MET A 1 0.09 -43.44 -7.52
N THR A 2 0.56 -42.76 -8.55
CA THR A 2 1.40 -41.56 -8.67
C THR A 2 1.58 -40.72 -7.40
N THR A 3 2.80 -40.74 -6.87
CA THR A 3 3.33 -39.67 -6.02
C THR A 3 3.47 -38.41 -6.87
N ALA A 4 2.63 -37.41 -6.61
CA ALA A 4 2.81 -36.09 -7.20
C ALA A 4 4.11 -35.50 -6.66
N THR A 5 5.11 -35.38 -7.53
CA THR A 5 6.32 -34.61 -7.29
C THR A 5 5.90 -33.17 -6.96
N PRO A 6 6.43 -32.54 -5.90
CA PRO A 6 6.22 -31.11 -5.67
C PRO A 6 6.73 -30.35 -6.90
N PRO A 7 6.03 -29.30 -7.38
CA PRO A 7 6.58 -28.47 -8.45
C PRO A 7 7.94 -27.92 -7.99
N GLU A 8 8.99 -28.19 -8.78
CA GLU A 8 10.29 -27.56 -8.59
C GLU A 8 10.08 -26.04 -8.57
N LEU A 9 10.49 -25.40 -7.48
CA LEU A 9 10.47 -23.94 -7.34
C LEU A 9 11.32 -23.34 -8.46
N PRO A 10 10.78 -22.52 -9.39
CA PRO A 10 11.57 -21.95 -10.46
C PRO A 10 12.49 -20.87 -9.88
N ASN A 11 13.69 -21.30 -9.50
CA ASN A 11 14.80 -20.46 -9.07
C ASN A 11 15.46 -19.73 -10.26
N ASP A 12 14.95 -19.93 -11.49
CA ASP A 12 15.48 -19.40 -12.75
C ASP A 12 14.79 -18.11 -13.24
N LEU A 13 13.84 -17.53 -12.48
CA LEU A 13 13.19 -16.27 -12.87
C LEU A 13 14.13 -15.05 -12.79
N ILE A 14 15.28 -15.17 -12.12
CA ILE A 14 16.26 -14.09 -12.01
C ILE A 14 17.00 -13.93 -13.33
N GLY A 15 16.66 -12.87 -14.07
CA GLY A 15 17.19 -12.60 -15.40
C GLY A 15 16.27 -13.03 -16.55
N ALA A 16 15.09 -13.57 -16.22
CA ALA A 16 14.05 -13.90 -17.18
C ALA A 16 13.57 -12.67 -17.95
N ASP A 17 13.13 -12.90 -19.19
CA ASP A 17 12.49 -11.85 -19.97
C ASP A 17 11.01 -11.67 -19.59
N LEU A 18 10.34 -10.68 -20.19
CA LEU A 18 8.94 -10.40 -19.85
C LEU A 18 8.01 -11.56 -20.23
N ALA A 19 8.28 -12.27 -21.33
CA ALA A 19 7.42 -13.36 -21.78
C ALA A 19 7.48 -14.52 -20.78
N GLU A 20 8.68 -14.90 -20.37
CA GLU A 20 8.91 -15.93 -19.36
C GLU A 20 8.25 -15.57 -18.02
N LEU A 21 8.36 -14.31 -17.58
CA LEU A 21 7.69 -13.83 -16.37
C LEU A 21 6.17 -13.93 -16.48
N LEU A 22 5.59 -13.53 -17.62
CA LEU A 22 4.14 -13.58 -17.83
C LEU A 22 3.62 -15.02 -17.95
N ASP A 23 4.40 -15.94 -18.49
CA ASP A 23 4.05 -17.36 -18.54
C ASP A 23 4.14 -18.03 -17.15
N ALA A 24 5.03 -17.54 -16.28
CA ALA A 24 5.18 -17.99 -14.89
C ALA A 24 4.22 -17.32 -13.89
N LEU A 25 3.34 -16.42 -14.35
CA LEU A 25 2.36 -15.75 -13.51
C LEU A 25 1.29 -16.74 -13.03
N ASP A 26 1.26 -17.02 -11.73
CA ASP A 26 0.32 -17.95 -11.11
C ASP A 26 -0.22 -17.38 -9.78
N ALA A 27 -1.52 -17.08 -9.76
CA ALA A 27 -2.21 -16.57 -8.58
C ALA A 27 -2.32 -17.60 -7.45
N ASP A 28 -2.36 -18.89 -7.78
CA ASP A 28 -2.54 -19.99 -6.84
C ASP A 28 -1.19 -20.52 -6.30
N ALA A 29 -0.07 -19.93 -6.74
CA ALA A 29 1.25 -20.30 -6.30
C ALA A 29 1.48 -20.02 -4.80
N PRO A 30 2.36 -20.80 -4.12
CA PRO A 30 2.74 -20.55 -2.74
C PRO A 30 3.24 -19.12 -2.52
N LEU A 31 3.05 -18.57 -1.31
CA LEU A 31 3.40 -17.19 -0.94
C LEU A 31 4.81 -16.79 -1.39
N VAL A 32 5.81 -17.61 -1.03
CA VAL A 32 7.22 -17.38 -1.39
C VAL A 32 7.40 -17.25 -2.90
N GLN A 33 6.71 -18.10 -3.67
CA GLN A 33 6.83 -18.11 -5.12
C GLN A 33 6.22 -16.85 -5.75
N ARG A 34 5.09 -16.38 -5.21
CA ARG A 34 4.48 -15.11 -5.63
C ARG A 34 5.41 -13.92 -5.34
N HIS A 35 6.08 -13.90 -4.18
CA HIS A 35 7.05 -12.86 -3.85
C HIS A 35 8.30 -12.92 -4.74
N ILE A 36 8.84 -14.11 -5.01
CA ILE A 36 9.95 -14.29 -5.96
C ILE A 36 9.57 -13.75 -7.34
N TRP A 37 8.36 -14.06 -7.82
CA TRP A 37 7.86 -13.55 -9.09
C TRP A 37 7.78 -12.02 -9.11
N LEU A 38 7.26 -11.40 -8.04
CA LEU A 38 7.21 -9.94 -7.93
C LEU A 38 8.59 -9.29 -7.92
N ILE A 39 9.53 -9.89 -7.17
CA ILE A 39 10.93 -9.46 -7.13
C ILE A 39 11.52 -9.53 -8.55
N ALA A 40 11.31 -10.63 -9.27
CA ALA A 40 11.81 -10.83 -10.62
C ALA A 40 11.20 -9.83 -11.62
N LEU A 41 9.89 -9.56 -11.53
CA LEU A 41 9.23 -8.53 -12.35
C LEU A 41 9.86 -7.16 -12.14
N LEU A 42 10.05 -6.72 -10.89
CA LEU A 42 10.66 -5.41 -10.63
C LEU A 42 12.16 -5.38 -10.96
N GLN A 43 12.86 -6.51 -10.87
CA GLN A 43 14.22 -6.61 -11.41
C GLN A 43 14.24 -6.43 -12.94
N TRP A 44 13.30 -7.06 -13.65
CA TRP A 44 13.14 -6.87 -15.09
C TRP A 44 12.84 -5.41 -15.43
N VAL A 45 11.92 -4.75 -14.70
CA VAL A 45 11.62 -3.32 -14.86
C VAL A 45 12.89 -2.48 -14.74
N ARG A 46 13.72 -2.73 -13.72
CA ARG A 46 14.99 -2.02 -13.54
C ARG A 46 16.00 -2.30 -14.66
N GLY A 47 16.00 -3.52 -15.19
CA GLY A 47 17.05 -4.00 -16.10
C GLY A 47 18.44 -3.85 -15.49
N ASP A 48 19.35 -3.18 -16.20
CA ASP A 48 20.72 -2.93 -15.74
C ASP A 48 20.83 -1.98 -14.54
N GLY A 49 19.72 -1.34 -14.13
CA GLY A 49 19.67 -0.43 -13.00
C GLY A 49 20.39 0.90 -13.21
N ARG A 50 20.66 1.29 -14.45
CA ARG A 50 21.42 2.52 -14.77
C ARG A 50 20.55 3.70 -15.20
N SER A 51 19.31 3.44 -15.64
CA SER A 51 18.45 4.47 -16.23
C SER A 51 17.02 4.37 -15.71
N ALA A 52 16.56 5.43 -15.03
CA ALA A 52 15.17 5.56 -14.61
C ALA A 52 14.22 5.62 -15.82
N ALA A 53 14.63 6.29 -16.91
CA ALA A 53 13.85 6.36 -18.14
C ALA A 53 13.68 4.97 -18.80
N ALA A 54 14.70 4.12 -18.74
CA ALA A 54 14.59 2.75 -19.23
C ALA A 54 13.61 1.92 -18.38
N ALA A 55 13.59 2.13 -17.06
CA ALA A 55 12.61 1.49 -16.18
C ALA A 55 11.17 1.93 -16.48
N VAL A 56 10.95 3.25 -16.66
CA VAL A 56 9.64 3.78 -17.10
C VAL A 56 9.19 3.18 -18.44
N ALA A 57 10.11 3.02 -19.39
CA ALA A 57 9.81 2.40 -20.68
C ALA A 57 9.38 0.92 -20.51
N ARG A 58 10.04 0.16 -19.62
CA ARG A 58 9.64 -1.23 -19.32
C ARG A 58 8.30 -1.34 -18.62
N VAL A 59 7.98 -0.41 -17.71
CA VAL A 59 6.62 -0.31 -17.14
C VAL A 59 5.59 -0.10 -18.24
N THR A 60 5.90 0.78 -19.21
CA THR A 60 5.00 1.03 -20.35
C THR A 60 4.84 -0.22 -21.21
N ILE A 61 5.92 -0.94 -21.51
CA ILE A 61 5.86 -2.23 -22.24
C ILE A 61 4.98 -3.24 -21.51
N PHE A 62 5.14 -3.39 -20.20
CA PHE A 62 4.30 -4.27 -19.39
C PHE A 62 2.80 -3.91 -19.52
N LEU A 63 2.47 -2.63 -19.38
CA LEU A 63 1.09 -2.16 -19.51
C LEU A 63 0.55 -2.34 -20.94
N ASP A 64 1.36 -2.11 -21.97
CA ASP A 64 0.97 -2.32 -23.37
C ASP A 64 0.61 -3.79 -23.63
N VAL A 65 1.35 -4.74 -23.03
CA VAL A 65 1.01 -6.18 -23.11
C VAL A 65 -0.32 -6.47 -22.41
N MET A 66 -0.59 -5.87 -21.25
CA MET A 66 -1.86 -6.05 -20.54
C MET A 66 -3.04 -5.50 -21.35
N ASP A 67 -2.87 -4.33 -21.99
CA ASP A 67 -3.93 -3.70 -22.80
C ASP A 67 -4.28 -4.54 -24.04
N VAL A 68 -3.29 -5.21 -24.64
CA VAL A 68 -3.50 -6.05 -25.84
C VAL A 68 -3.95 -7.48 -25.49
N ARG A 69 -3.80 -7.92 -24.23
CA ARG A 69 -4.17 -9.28 -23.77
C ARG A 69 -5.12 -9.23 -22.55
N PRO A 70 -6.42 -8.92 -22.73
CA PRO A 70 -7.37 -8.81 -21.61
C PRO A 70 -7.45 -10.04 -20.69
N PRO A 71 -7.39 -11.29 -21.18
CA PRO A 71 -7.36 -12.47 -20.29
C PRO A 71 -6.12 -12.52 -19.39
N LEU A 72 -4.98 -12.04 -19.88
CA LEU A 72 -3.74 -11.98 -19.10
C LEU A 72 -3.80 -10.85 -18.06
N ALA A 73 -4.36 -9.69 -18.42
CA ALA A 73 -4.61 -8.62 -17.46
C ALA A 73 -5.52 -9.08 -16.33
N GLU A 74 -6.55 -9.88 -16.63
CA GLU A 74 -7.42 -10.45 -15.60
C GLU A 74 -6.70 -11.48 -14.72
N HIS A 75 -5.83 -12.31 -15.30
CA HIS A 75 -4.98 -13.18 -14.51
C HIS A 75 -4.08 -12.38 -13.56
N PHE A 76 -3.45 -11.31 -14.05
CA PHE A 76 -2.63 -10.43 -13.22
C PHE A 76 -3.45 -9.77 -12.10
N ARG A 77 -4.68 -9.32 -12.37
CA ARG A 77 -5.56 -8.77 -11.31
C ARG A 77 -5.89 -9.80 -10.24
N ARG A 78 -6.17 -11.05 -10.61
CA ARG A 78 -6.39 -12.14 -9.64
C ARG A 78 -5.14 -12.37 -8.79
N TRP A 79 -3.97 -12.46 -9.43
CA TRP A 79 -2.70 -12.60 -8.71
C TRP A 79 -2.46 -11.43 -7.75
N TRP A 80 -2.72 -10.21 -8.20
CA TRP A 80 -2.60 -8.98 -7.40
C TRP A 80 -3.56 -8.98 -6.21
N GLN A 81 -4.80 -9.43 -6.41
CA GLN A 81 -5.77 -9.61 -5.33
C GLN A 81 -5.27 -10.63 -4.31
N THR A 82 -4.81 -11.80 -4.75
CA THR A 82 -4.25 -12.80 -3.84
C THR A 82 -3.03 -12.26 -3.10
N LEU A 83 -2.20 -11.41 -3.72
CA LEU A 83 -1.08 -10.77 -3.03
C LEU A 83 -1.60 -9.87 -1.89
N MET A 84 -2.51 -8.95 -2.20
CA MET A 84 -3.09 -8.02 -1.21
C MET A 84 -3.82 -8.74 -0.08
N ASP A 85 -4.53 -9.83 -0.37
CA ASP A 85 -5.21 -10.64 0.66
C ASP A 85 -4.23 -11.39 1.58
N THR A 86 -2.95 -11.51 1.21
CA THR A 86 -1.94 -12.30 1.94
C THR A 86 -0.86 -11.46 2.63
N VAL A 87 -0.84 -10.16 2.38
CA VAL A 87 0.15 -9.22 2.92
C VAL A 87 -0.59 -8.21 3.79
N ASP A 88 -0.12 -7.98 5.02
CA ASP A 88 -0.77 -7.04 5.95
C ASP A 88 -0.51 -5.57 5.53
N ASP A 89 -1.45 -5.02 4.76
CA ASP A 89 -1.43 -3.68 4.20
C ASP A 89 -1.75 -2.58 5.22
N ALA A 90 -2.54 -2.89 6.26
CA ALA A 90 -2.87 -1.98 7.34
C ALA A 90 -1.63 -1.61 8.16
N THR A 91 -0.76 -2.57 8.45
CA THR A 91 0.54 -2.33 9.10
C THR A 91 1.46 -1.51 8.20
N LEU A 92 1.51 -1.77 6.88
CA LEU A 92 2.27 -0.92 5.94
C LEU A 92 1.81 0.54 5.98
N LEU A 93 0.51 0.78 5.85
CA LEU A 93 -0.04 2.13 5.73
C LEU A 93 0.05 2.89 7.05
N SER A 94 -0.04 2.20 8.18
CA SER A 94 0.09 2.82 9.51
C SER A 94 1.54 3.08 9.91
N ASP A 95 2.47 2.18 9.59
CA ASP A 95 3.88 2.29 9.98
C ASP A 95 4.72 3.10 8.95
N TYR A 96 4.43 2.98 7.66
CA TYR A 96 5.17 3.65 6.58
C TYR A 96 4.40 4.81 5.91
N GLY A 97 3.07 4.89 6.05
CA GLY A 97 2.24 5.91 5.40
C GLY A 97 2.28 7.29 6.04
N PHE A 98 2.87 7.43 7.23
CA PHE A 98 3.06 8.72 7.90
C PHE A 98 4.54 8.94 8.21
N ALA A 99 5.08 10.08 7.78
CA ALA A 99 6.31 10.64 8.34
C ALA A 99 6.08 11.03 9.81
N SER A 100 5.91 10.05 10.69
CA SER A 100 5.77 10.26 12.12
C SER A 100 7.18 10.38 12.72
N ARG A 101 7.45 11.50 13.40
CA ARG A 101 8.77 11.82 13.96
C ARG A 101 9.24 10.86 15.07
N ASN A 102 8.52 9.76 15.34
CA ASN A 102 8.93 8.68 16.24
C ASN A 102 9.50 7.45 15.52
N ALA A 103 9.59 7.45 14.18
CA ALA A 103 10.17 6.38 13.38
C ALA A 103 11.68 6.18 13.56
N PHE A 104 12.41 7.06 14.27
CA PHE A 104 13.88 6.96 14.34
C PHE A 104 14.37 5.70 15.07
N VAL A 105 13.67 5.24 16.12
CA VAL A 105 14.09 4.07 16.91
C VAL A 105 13.62 2.77 16.26
N SER A 106 12.43 2.76 15.64
CA SER A 106 11.94 1.61 14.86
C SER A 106 12.77 1.41 13.59
N GLU A 107 13.09 2.47 12.82
CA GLU A 107 14.04 2.37 11.69
C GLU A 107 15.46 1.99 12.16
N LEU A 108 15.90 2.42 13.35
CA LEU A 108 17.21 2.03 13.88
C LEU A 108 17.24 0.54 14.25
N ILE A 109 16.18 0.01 14.86
CA ILE A 109 16.03 -1.41 15.22
C ILE A 109 15.83 -2.26 13.97
N GLU A 110 15.05 -1.78 13.00
CA GLU A 110 14.81 -2.44 11.72
C GLU A 110 16.05 -2.41 10.82
N ARG A 111 16.82 -1.32 10.79
CA ARG A 111 18.16 -1.28 10.15
C ARG A 111 19.17 -2.14 10.89
N LEU A 112 19.05 -2.30 12.21
CA LEU A 112 19.89 -3.23 12.97
C LEU A 112 19.50 -4.68 12.61
N HIS A 113 18.21 -4.98 12.52
CA HIS A 113 17.65 -6.29 12.17
C HIS A 113 18.00 -6.67 10.73
N HIS A 114 17.75 -5.80 9.74
CA HIS A 114 18.13 -5.99 8.34
C HIS A 114 19.64 -6.06 8.09
N LYS A 115 20.47 -5.51 9.01
CA LYS A 115 21.93 -5.63 8.94
C LYS A 115 22.46 -6.89 9.65
N LEU A 116 21.63 -7.56 10.46
CA LEU A 116 21.98 -8.74 11.25
C LEU A 116 21.32 -10.04 10.72
N LEU A 117 20.19 -9.94 10.03
CA LEU A 117 19.45 -11.05 9.43
C LEU A 117 18.93 -10.61 8.05
N PRO A 118 19.31 -11.29 6.95
CA PRO A 118 18.80 -10.97 5.63
C PRO A 118 17.29 -11.26 5.58
N ALA A 119 16.51 -10.28 5.12
CA ALA A 119 15.07 -10.45 4.88
C ALA A 119 14.82 -11.60 3.89
N THR A 120 13.83 -12.44 4.17
CA THR A 120 13.49 -13.60 3.34
C THR A 120 12.19 -13.34 2.57
N PRO A 121 12.02 -13.89 1.35
CA PRO A 121 10.76 -13.78 0.60
C PRO A 121 9.57 -14.49 1.26
N GLU A 122 9.80 -15.22 2.36
CA GLU A 122 8.78 -15.87 3.19
C GLU A 122 8.32 -14.93 4.30
N THR A 123 7.64 -13.84 3.91
CA THR A 123 7.11 -12.86 4.86
C THR A 123 5.67 -12.48 4.51
N ALA A 124 4.82 -12.33 5.52
CA ALA A 124 3.50 -11.71 5.37
C ALA A 124 3.55 -10.20 5.69
N ASP A 125 4.73 -9.71 6.12
CA ASP A 125 4.98 -8.30 6.42
C ASP A 125 5.20 -7.53 5.12
N ALA A 126 4.33 -6.55 4.89
CA ALA A 126 4.36 -5.71 3.71
C ALA A 126 5.60 -4.80 3.64
N GLY A 127 6.12 -4.35 4.79
CA GLY A 127 7.30 -3.50 4.89
C GLY A 127 8.58 -4.27 4.58
N GLU A 128 8.69 -5.51 5.08
CA GLU A 128 9.78 -6.42 4.70
C GLU A 128 9.74 -6.73 3.20
N LEU A 129 8.55 -7.05 2.66
CA LEU A 129 8.38 -7.27 1.22
C LEU A 129 8.73 -6.02 0.41
N PHE A 130 8.27 -4.83 0.83
CA PHE A 130 8.58 -3.55 0.17
C PHE A 130 10.08 -3.31 0.10
N SER A 131 10.80 -3.57 1.20
CA SER A 131 12.26 -3.45 1.27
C SER A 131 12.98 -4.44 0.34
N LEU A 132 12.42 -5.64 0.15
CA LEU A 132 12.93 -6.63 -0.81
C LEU A 132 12.65 -6.23 -2.26
N VAL A 133 11.45 -5.71 -2.54
CA VAL A 133 11.00 -5.44 -3.91
C VAL A 133 11.50 -4.10 -4.44
N LEU A 134 11.72 -3.07 -3.61
CA LEU A 134 12.18 -1.72 -3.98
C LEU A 134 13.46 -1.28 -3.22
N PRO A 135 14.59 -2.01 -3.30
CA PRO A 135 15.75 -1.77 -2.45
C PRO A 135 16.65 -0.59 -2.89
N ARG A 136 16.47 0.00 -4.08
CA ARG A 136 17.43 0.92 -4.69
C ARG A 136 16.92 2.36 -4.70
N LYS A 137 17.82 3.33 -4.58
CA LYS A 137 17.49 4.76 -4.82
C LYS A 137 16.91 5.02 -6.21
N LEU A 138 17.31 4.21 -7.19
CA LEU A 138 16.75 4.24 -8.55
C LEU A 138 15.23 4.02 -8.53
N ASP A 139 14.72 3.27 -7.55
CA ASP A 139 13.30 2.95 -7.47
C ASP A 139 12.43 4.17 -7.27
N ALA A 140 12.81 5.01 -6.31
CA ALA A 140 12.16 6.30 -6.12
C ALA A 140 12.26 7.19 -7.37
N GLN A 141 13.39 7.14 -8.10
CA GLN A 141 13.59 7.97 -9.29
C GLN A 141 12.70 7.57 -10.45
N TRP A 142 12.58 6.27 -10.76
CA TRP A 142 11.75 5.85 -11.88
C TRP A 142 10.26 5.92 -11.56
N ILE A 143 9.86 5.65 -10.31
CA ILE A 143 8.46 5.83 -9.85
C ILE A 143 8.06 7.30 -9.98
N ALA A 144 8.91 8.23 -9.52
CA ALA A 144 8.66 9.66 -9.63
C ALA A 144 8.66 10.18 -11.09
N ALA A 145 9.25 9.43 -12.02
CA ALA A 145 9.31 9.78 -13.44
C ALA A 145 8.13 9.22 -14.26
N LEU A 146 7.22 8.46 -13.65
CA LEU A 146 6.02 7.98 -14.32
C LEU A 146 5.11 9.15 -14.71
N SER A 147 4.64 9.13 -15.97
CA SER A 147 3.70 10.15 -16.45
C SER A 147 2.32 9.98 -15.81
N PRO A 148 1.49 11.05 -15.74
CA PRO A 148 0.11 10.93 -15.25
C PRO A 148 -0.68 9.84 -15.98
N THR A 149 -0.55 9.73 -17.31
CA THR A 149 -1.22 8.71 -18.12
C THR A 149 -0.75 7.29 -17.78
N THR A 150 0.55 7.10 -17.50
CA THR A 150 1.07 5.80 -17.05
C THR A 150 0.54 5.45 -15.67
N LEU A 151 0.48 6.43 -14.76
CA LEU A 151 -0.08 6.25 -13.42
C LEU A 151 -1.57 5.88 -13.46
N GLU A 152 -2.36 6.50 -14.34
CA GLU A 152 -3.76 6.15 -14.55
C GLU A 152 -3.93 4.70 -15.05
N ARG A 153 -3.08 4.26 -15.99
CA ARG A 153 -3.08 2.87 -16.48
C ARG A 153 -2.70 1.88 -15.38
N VAL A 154 -1.68 2.18 -14.59
CA VAL A 154 -1.29 1.38 -13.41
C VAL A 154 -2.44 1.32 -12.40
N ALA A 155 -3.05 2.46 -12.09
CA ALA A 155 -4.18 2.53 -11.18
C ALA A 155 -5.37 1.69 -11.69
N GLY A 156 -5.71 1.77 -12.97
CA GLY A 156 -6.75 0.95 -13.58
C GLY A 156 -6.46 -0.56 -13.53
N LEU A 157 -5.19 -0.96 -13.58
CA LEU A 157 -4.80 -2.36 -13.46
C LEU A 157 -4.79 -2.86 -12.01
N LEU A 158 -4.39 -2.02 -11.05
CA LEU A 158 -4.22 -2.38 -9.63
C LEU A 158 -5.44 -2.08 -8.75
N THR A 159 -6.46 -1.41 -9.30
CA THR A 159 -7.70 -1.13 -8.58
C THR A 159 -8.50 -2.40 -8.42
N LEU A 160 -8.71 -2.80 -7.17
CA LEU A 160 -9.55 -3.92 -6.77
C LEU A 160 -10.77 -3.39 -6.02
N PRO A 161 -11.95 -4.02 -6.16
CA PRO A 161 -13.07 -3.74 -5.28
C PRO A 161 -12.71 -4.16 -3.84
N ALA A 162 -13.15 -3.38 -2.87
CA ALA A 162 -13.05 -3.77 -1.48
C ALA A 162 -14.05 -4.90 -1.17
N HIS A 163 -13.65 -5.81 -0.29
CA HIS A 163 -14.48 -6.92 0.18
C HIS A 163 -14.62 -6.86 1.71
N GLY A 164 -15.65 -7.49 2.26
CA GLY A 164 -15.81 -7.61 3.72
C GLY A 164 -16.11 -6.30 4.46
N GLN A 165 -16.63 -5.29 3.77
CA GLN A 165 -16.86 -3.98 4.37
C GLN A 165 -17.99 -3.97 5.39
N ALA A 166 -17.92 -3.05 6.34
CA ALA A 166 -18.97 -2.85 7.32
C ALA A 166 -20.32 -2.56 6.63
N PRO A 167 -21.48 -2.95 7.21
CA PRO A 167 -22.79 -2.75 6.60
C PRO A 167 -23.15 -1.30 6.24
N HIS A 168 -22.47 -0.33 6.86
CA HIS A 168 -22.67 1.10 6.64
C HIS A 168 -21.65 1.71 5.68
N ALA A 169 -20.62 0.96 5.30
CA ALA A 169 -19.69 1.39 4.27
C ALA A 169 -20.41 1.36 2.91
N PRO A 170 -20.16 2.33 2.03
CA PRO A 170 -20.79 2.34 0.74
C PRO A 170 -20.28 1.27 -0.21
N ASN A 171 -21.15 0.95 -1.15
CA ASN A 171 -20.83 0.07 -2.26
C ASN A 171 -19.83 0.75 -3.21
N GLY A 172 -18.89 -0.04 -3.73
CA GLY A 172 -17.98 0.41 -4.79
C GLY A 172 -16.68 1.06 -4.30
N LEU A 173 -16.37 0.97 -3.00
CA LEU A 173 -15.04 1.32 -2.52
C LEU A 173 -13.99 0.41 -3.14
N THR A 174 -12.85 1.02 -3.46
CA THR A 174 -11.64 0.26 -3.81
C THR A 174 -10.99 -0.29 -2.55
N HIS A 175 -10.26 -1.39 -2.69
CA HIS A 175 -9.47 -1.98 -1.60
C HIS A 175 -8.59 -0.92 -0.92
N TRP A 176 -7.85 -0.12 -1.69
CA TRP A 176 -7.01 0.97 -1.16
C TRP A 176 -7.76 2.02 -0.34
N GLN A 177 -8.97 2.39 -0.75
CA GLN A 177 -9.79 3.33 0.03
C GLN A 177 -10.22 2.71 1.36
N ALA A 178 -10.59 1.43 1.36
CA ALA A 178 -10.95 0.71 2.58
C ALA A 178 -9.74 0.60 3.52
N SER A 179 -8.59 0.16 3.02
CA SER A 179 -7.36 0.03 3.80
C SER A 179 -6.86 1.37 4.35
N LEU A 180 -7.00 2.45 3.60
CA LEU A 180 -6.65 3.80 4.08
C LEU A 180 -7.57 4.26 5.22
N ILE A 181 -8.88 4.02 5.10
CA ILE A 181 -9.84 4.34 6.16
C ILE A 181 -9.52 3.54 7.42
N GLU A 182 -9.21 2.26 7.27
CA GLU A 182 -8.82 1.38 8.37
C GLU A 182 -7.49 1.84 9.02
N ALA A 183 -6.47 2.16 8.22
CA ALA A 183 -5.20 2.68 8.72
C ALA A 183 -5.38 3.99 9.52
N ILE A 184 -6.20 4.93 9.04
CA ILE A 184 -6.49 6.17 9.79
C ILE A 184 -7.26 5.87 11.08
N THR A 185 -8.15 4.87 11.07
CA THR A 185 -8.83 4.40 12.29
C THR A 185 -7.83 3.89 13.33
N PHE A 186 -6.84 3.10 12.90
CA PHE A 186 -5.74 2.64 13.77
C PHE A 186 -4.88 3.81 14.27
N CYS A 187 -4.43 4.70 13.38
CA CYS A 187 -3.59 5.84 13.75
C CYS A 187 -4.28 6.76 14.77
N THR A 188 -5.54 7.12 14.53
CA THR A 188 -6.30 7.99 15.45
C THR A 188 -6.50 7.34 16.81
N SER A 189 -6.73 6.03 16.85
CA SER A 189 -6.84 5.25 18.09
C SER A 189 -5.51 5.22 18.86
N ASN A 190 -4.40 4.97 18.18
CA ASN A 190 -3.05 4.95 18.78
C ASN A 190 -2.63 6.33 19.31
N ILE A 191 -2.83 7.39 18.51
CA ILE A 191 -2.54 8.77 18.92
C ILE A 191 -3.34 9.13 20.17
N ARG A 192 -4.60 8.72 20.23
CA ARG A 192 -5.48 8.96 21.37
C ARG A 192 -5.03 8.21 22.63
N ALA A 193 -4.63 6.95 22.50
CA ALA A 193 -4.08 6.17 23.59
C ALA A 193 -2.79 6.81 24.17
N VAL A 194 -1.86 7.21 23.29
CA VAL A 194 -0.63 7.91 23.68
C VAL A 194 -0.92 9.28 24.30
N GLY A 195 -1.86 10.04 23.72
CA GLY A 195 -2.26 11.36 24.22
C GLY A 195 -2.85 11.33 25.63
N PHE A 196 -3.44 10.20 26.03
CA PHE A 196 -3.96 9.99 27.38
C PHE A 196 -2.95 9.46 28.40
N SER A 197 -1.72 9.14 27.97
CA SER A 197 -0.66 8.65 28.85
C SER A 197 -0.27 9.70 29.91
N PRO A 198 0.14 9.28 31.11
CA PRO A 198 0.57 10.21 32.16
C PRO A 198 1.73 11.12 31.74
N GLU A 199 2.67 10.61 30.94
CA GLU A 199 3.86 11.34 30.50
C GLU A 199 3.51 12.53 29.62
N ILE A 200 2.58 12.34 28.68
CA ILE A 200 2.08 13.41 27.80
C ILE A 200 1.15 14.33 28.58
N ARG A 201 0.28 13.77 29.42
CA ARG A 201 -0.67 14.54 30.23
C ARG A 201 0.03 15.50 31.19
N LEU A 202 1.11 15.07 31.83
CA LEU A 202 1.89 15.90 32.77
C LEU A 202 2.68 17.01 32.07
N ARG A 203 3.04 16.83 30.79
CA ARG A 203 3.76 17.82 29.98
C ARG A 203 2.84 18.80 29.23
N MET A 204 1.55 18.49 29.11
CA MET A 204 0.56 19.38 28.49
C MET A 204 0.23 20.60 29.37
N ARG A 205 0.38 21.80 28.78
CA ARG A 205 -0.03 23.08 29.38
C ARG A 205 -1.56 23.14 29.54
N THR A 206 -2.03 23.86 30.55
CA THR A 206 -3.46 23.95 30.94
C THR A 206 -4.44 24.30 29.81
N PRO A 207 -4.17 25.22 28.86
CA PRO A 207 -5.09 25.53 27.77
C PRO A 207 -5.29 24.34 26.82
N ALA A 208 -4.21 23.65 26.44
CA ALA A 208 -4.25 22.47 25.57
C ALA A 208 -4.96 21.27 26.22
N ARG A 209 -5.07 21.25 27.55
CA ARG A 209 -5.81 20.24 28.31
C ARG A 209 -7.32 20.51 28.29
N ALA A 210 -7.73 21.77 28.20
CA ALA A 210 -9.13 22.20 28.15
C ALA A 210 -9.76 21.96 26.77
N ASP A 211 -8.97 22.17 25.70
CA ASP A 211 -9.42 21.95 24.32
C ASP A 211 -9.55 20.46 23.93
N SER A 212 -9.11 19.55 24.80
CA SER A 212 -9.34 18.12 24.71
C SER A 212 -9.05 17.49 23.33
N PRO A 213 -7.94 17.84 22.65
CA PRO A 213 -7.73 17.50 21.23
C PRO A 213 -7.71 15.99 20.96
N PHE A 214 -7.25 15.19 21.94
CA PHE A 214 -7.27 13.72 21.82
C PHE A 214 -8.66 13.12 22.02
N HIS A 215 -9.58 13.81 22.69
CA HIS A 215 -10.95 13.33 22.87
C HIS A 215 -11.78 13.47 21.59
N THR A 216 -11.58 14.54 20.82
CA THR A 216 -12.36 14.80 19.59
C THR A 216 -11.84 14.04 18.39
N LEU A 217 -10.55 13.67 18.36
CA LEU A 217 -9.87 13.10 17.20
C LEU A 217 -10.61 11.94 16.52
N SER A 218 -11.13 10.97 17.29
CA SER A 218 -11.90 9.87 16.70
C SER A 218 -13.18 10.40 16.05
N ASN A 219 -13.93 11.26 16.72
CA ASN A 219 -15.19 11.81 16.19
C ASN A 219 -14.97 12.72 14.97
N ASP A 220 -13.89 13.49 14.97
CA ASP A 220 -13.50 14.34 13.84
C ASP A 220 -13.19 13.49 12.60
N PHE A 221 -12.51 12.35 12.77
CA PHE A 221 -12.25 11.40 11.69
C PHE A 221 -13.52 10.70 11.20
N GLU A 222 -14.37 10.21 12.10
CA GLU A 222 -15.65 9.57 11.72
C GLU A 222 -16.50 10.54 10.90
N THR A 223 -16.59 11.82 11.33
CA THR A 223 -17.33 12.87 10.60
C THR A 223 -16.76 13.09 9.19
N LEU A 224 -15.42 13.14 9.06
CA LEU A 224 -14.76 13.29 7.77
C LEU A 224 -15.03 12.10 6.84
N ARG A 225 -14.93 10.88 7.38
CA ARG A 225 -15.14 9.63 6.64
C ARG A 225 -16.57 9.53 6.14
N ASP A 226 -17.54 9.85 6.99
CA ASP A 226 -18.96 9.81 6.64
C ASP A 226 -19.28 10.86 5.57
N ALA A 227 -18.75 12.09 5.70
CA ALA A 227 -18.91 13.13 4.67
C ALA A 227 -18.25 12.76 3.33
N TRP A 228 -17.11 12.06 3.39
CA TRP A 228 -16.43 11.54 2.21
C TRP A 228 -17.26 10.43 1.53
N TRP A 229 -17.87 9.53 2.30
CA TRP A 229 -18.77 8.50 1.78
C TRP A 229 -20.01 9.09 1.12
N ASP A 230 -20.65 10.10 1.72
CA ASP A 230 -21.79 10.77 1.12
C ASP A 230 -21.46 11.38 -0.26
N LEU A 231 -20.24 11.88 -0.44
CA LEU A 231 -19.77 12.46 -1.71
C LEU A 231 -19.54 11.40 -2.81
N HIS A 232 -19.16 10.17 -2.44
CA HIS A 232 -18.81 9.11 -3.39
C HIS A 232 -20.02 8.27 -3.81
N CYS A 233 -21.16 8.39 -3.12
CA CYS A 233 -22.25 7.41 -3.21
C CYS A 233 -23.62 8.01 -3.53
N ASN A 234 -23.77 9.33 -3.45
CA ASN A 234 -24.99 10.06 -3.83
C ASN A 234 -24.65 11.26 -4.73
N GLU A 235 -25.64 11.83 -5.43
CA GLU A 235 -25.52 13.21 -5.93
C GLU A 235 -24.99 14.08 -4.79
N PRO A 236 -23.92 14.86 -4.99
CA PRO A 236 -23.18 15.48 -3.91
C PRO A 236 -24.13 16.34 -3.08
N ALA A 237 -24.32 15.97 -1.80
CA ALA A 237 -25.02 16.83 -0.86
C ALA A 237 -24.31 18.19 -0.85
N PRO A 238 -25.01 19.33 -0.99
CA PRO A 238 -24.41 20.65 -1.20
C PRO A 238 -23.43 21.07 -0.08
N ASP A 239 -23.51 20.43 1.10
CA ASP A 239 -22.64 20.68 2.24
C ASP A 239 -21.40 19.76 2.33
N ALA A 240 -21.35 18.61 1.64
CA ALA A 240 -20.25 17.64 1.79
C ALA A 240 -18.89 18.21 1.31
N ALA A 241 -18.90 18.94 0.19
CA ALA A 241 -17.72 19.64 -0.31
C ALA A 241 -17.27 20.78 0.62
N ARG A 242 -18.21 21.46 1.28
CA ARG A 242 -17.93 22.50 2.27
C ARG A 242 -17.28 21.91 3.53
N TYR A 243 -17.78 20.79 4.04
CA TYR A 243 -17.19 20.10 5.19
C TYR A 243 -15.77 19.59 4.90
N LEU A 244 -15.51 19.05 3.71
CA LEU A 244 -14.14 18.65 3.31
C LEU A 244 -13.18 19.85 3.25
N ALA A 245 -13.65 20.99 2.75
CA ALA A 245 -12.87 22.22 2.72
C ALA A 245 -12.60 22.77 4.14
N GLU A 246 -13.60 22.75 5.03
CA GLU A 246 -13.47 23.17 6.43
C GLU A 246 -12.54 22.24 7.22
N ALA A 247 -12.66 20.91 7.05
CA ALA A 247 -11.78 19.92 7.67
C ALA A 247 -10.33 20.04 7.16
N SER A 248 -10.13 20.22 5.85
CA SER A 248 -8.80 20.47 5.26
C SER A 248 -8.17 21.77 5.80
N THR A 249 -8.98 22.80 6.02
CA THR A 249 -8.53 24.08 6.57
C THR A 249 -8.17 23.95 8.05
N GLN A 250 -8.98 23.27 8.86
CA GLN A 250 -8.66 23.00 10.26
C GLN A 250 -7.37 22.17 10.42
N PHE A 251 -7.15 21.18 9.55
CA PHE A 251 -5.93 20.37 9.57
C PHE A 251 -4.67 21.17 9.19
N LYS A 252 -4.79 22.19 8.33
CA LYS A 252 -3.68 23.08 7.94
C LYS A 252 -3.36 24.17 8.97
N THR A 253 -4.29 24.47 9.87
CA THR A 253 -4.19 25.60 10.80
C THR A 253 -3.79 25.17 12.22
N LYS A 254 -3.77 23.86 12.50
CA LYS A 254 -3.21 23.26 13.72
C LYS A 254 -1.79 22.74 13.47
#